data_AF-A0A2H0RWC0-F1
#
_entry.id   AF-A0A2H0RWC0-F1
#
_cell.length_a   1.000
_cell.length_b   1.000
_cell.length_c   1.000
_cell.angle_alpha   90.00
_cell.angle_beta   90.00
_cell.angle_gamma   90.00
#
_symmetry.space_group_name_H-M   'P 1'
#
loop_
_entity.id
_entity.type
_entity.pdbx_description
1 polymer ?
#
loop_
_entity_poly.entity_id
_entity_poly.type
_entity_poly.pdbx_seq_one_letter_code
_entity_poly.pdbx_strand_id
1 'polypeptide(L)'
;MGKKRFTEDSWRKEPWFQSLCSAFVACSTEKEVADFLRDIATLSELQAWSERLEVAKQLSHGRTYREIAAQTGASTTTVTRVAKYLENGEGGLRKILHAHRHHRMVSGTIAGKDVAKERTESVLKKYLK
;
A
#
# COMPACT_ATOMS: atom_id res chain seq x y z
N MET A 1 -23.85 -10.64 -19.08
CA MET A 1 -22.59 -11.33 -18.76
C MET A 1 -22.00 -10.74 -17.49
N GLY A 2 -21.72 -11.54 -16.47
CA GLY A 2 -21.13 -11.03 -15.22
C GLY A 2 -19.73 -10.46 -15.45
N LYS A 3 -19.38 -9.37 -14.75
CA LYS A 3 -18.02 -8.82 -14.80
C LYS A 3 -17.05 -9.90 -14.31
N LYS A 4 -16.18 -10.37 -15.20
CA LYS A 4 -15.03 -11.20 -14.81
C LYS A 4 -14.18 -10.39 -13.83
N ARG A 5 -13.86 -10.99 -12.67
CA ARG A 5 -13.06 -10.36 -11.61
C ARG A 5 -11.69 -11.02 -11.59
N PHE A 6 -10.66 -10.23 -11.30
CA PHE A 6 -9.34 -10.77 -11.01
C PHE A 6 -9.36 -11.62 -9.73
N THR A 7 -8.64 -12.74 -9.76
CA THR A 7 -8.26 -13.52 -8.58
C THR A 7 -6.74 -13.55 -8.47
N GLU A 8 -6.20 -13.86 -7.29
CA GLU A 8 -4.75 -13.97 -7.05
C GLU A 8 -4.06 -14.96 -8.02
N ASP A 9 -4.78 -16.01 -8.46
CA ASP A 9 -4.23 -17.05 -9.34
C ASP A 9 -4.39 -16.77 -10.85
N SER A 10 -5.27 -15.84 -11.24
CA SER A 10 -5.66 -15.64 -12.64
C SER A 10 -5.28 -14.27 -13.23
N TRP A 11 -5.07 -13.25 -12.40
CA TRP A 11 -4.97 -11.86 -12.88
C TRP A 11 -3.90 -11.64 -13.96
N ARG A 12 -2.75 -12.33 -13.87
CA ARG A 12 -1.66 -12.25 -14.87
C ARG A 12 -1.98 -12.91 -16.21
N LYS A 13 -2.91 -13.86 -16.23
CA LYS A 13 -3.28 -14.64 -17.42
C LYS A 13 -4.34 -13.95 -18.26
N GLU A 14 -4.98 -12.91 -17.73
CA GLU A 14 -6.02 -12.18 -18.46
C GLU A 14 -5.42 -11.39 -19.63
N PRO A 15 -5.92 -11.58 -20.88
CA PRO A 15 -5.34 -10.94 -22.06
C PRO A 15 -5.31 -9.42 -21.96
N TRP A 16 -6.36 -8.79 -21.41
CA TRP A 16 -6.39 -7.34 -21.26
C TRP A 16 -5.37 -6.81 -20.25
N PHE A 17 -4.99 -7.60 -19.24
CA PHE A 17 -3.94 -7.21 -18.29
C PHE A 17 -2.57 -7.26 -18.97
N GLN A 18 -2.33 -8.25 -19.81
CA GLN A 18 -1.12 -8.33 -20.63
C GLN A 18 -1.03 -7.17 -21.61
N SER A 19 -2.13 -6.81 -22.28
CA SER A 19 -2.19 -5.63 -23.15
C SER A 19 -1.88 -4.34 -22.38
N LEU A 20 -2.38 -4.18 -21.16
CA LEU A 20 -2.06 -3.04 -20.30
C LEU A 20 -0.56 -2.99 -19.99
N CYS A 21 0.07 -4.11 -19.63
CA CYS A 21 1.51 -4.17 -19.41
C CYS A 21 2.31 -3.80 -20.67
N SER A 22 1.89 -4.29 -21.85
CA SER A 22 2.53 -3.93 -23.12
C SER A 22 2.43 -2.44 -23.43
N ALA A 23 1.31 -1.79 -23.09
CA ALA A 23 1.16 -0.34 -23.24
C ALA A 23 2.15 0.43 -22.36
N PHE A 24 2.34 0.04 -21.10
CA PHE A 24 3.36 0.63 -20.24
C PHE A 24 4.78 0.46 -20.77
N VAL A 25 5.10 -0.69 -21.38
CA VAL A 25 6.42 -0.96 -21.98
C VAL A 25 6.66 -0.15 -23.26
N ALA A 26 5.60 0.21 -23.99
CA ALA A 26 5.71 1.01 -25.20
C ALA A 26 6.05 2.49 -24.92
N CYS A 27 5.71 3.01 -23.73
CA CYS A 27 6.08 4.35 -23.32
C CYS A 27 7.59 4.46 -23.12
N SER A 28 8.22 5.46 -23.75
CA SER A 28 9.67 5.68 -23.70
C SER A 28 10.08 6.86 -22.81
N THR A 29 9.14 7.71 -22.42
CA THR A 29 9.40 8.91 -21.60
C THR A 29 8.42 9.04 -20.44
N GLU A 30 8.83 9.76 -19.38
CA GLU A 30 7.95 10.06 -18.25
C GLU A 30 6.68 10.82 -18.68
N LYS A 31 6.80 11.70 -19.68
CA LYS A 31 5.67 12.43 -20.24
C LYS A 31 4.66 11.48 -20.88
N GLU A 32 5.12 10.54 -21.71
CA GLU A 32 4.23 9.55 -22.34
C GLU A 32 3.51 8.69 -21.31
N VAL A 33 4.23 8.27 -20.24
CA VAL A 33 3.61 7.52 -19.14
C VAL A 33 2.57 8.39 -18.42
N ALA A 34 2.86 9.66 -18.15
CA ALA A 34 1.93 10.57 -17.48
C ALA A 34 0.66 10.83 -18.30
N ASP A 35 0.80 11.07 -19.60
CA ASP A 35 -0.34 11.24 -20.53
C ASP A 35 -1.19 9.97 -20.57
N PHE A 36 -0.56 8.80 -20.76
CA PHE A 36 -1.25 7.51 -20.76
C PHE A 36 -2.00 7.23 -19.46
N LEU A 37 -1.36 7.46 -18.31
CA LEU A 37 -1.98 7.30 -17.00
C LEU A 37 -3.17 8.23 -16.81
N ARG A 38 -3.10 9.47 -17.31
CA ARG A 38 -4.20 10.44 -17.24
C ARG A 38 -5.41 10.00 -18.07
N ASP A 39 -5.19 9.32 -19.19
CA ASP A 39 -6.26 8.82 -20.07
C ASP A 39 -7.03 7.64 -19.46
N ILE A 40 -6.33 6.73 -18.77
CA ILE A 40 -6.94 5.48 -18.28
C ILE A 40 -7.38 5.51 -16.81
N ALA A 41 -6.89 6.47 -16.02
CA ALA A 41 -7.16 6.56 -14.59
C ALA A 41 -7.86 7.85 -14.21
N THR A 42 -8.51 7.85 -13.06
CA THR A 42 -9.03 9.06 -12.41
C THR A 42 -7.93 9.76 -11.60
N LEU A 43 -8.11 11.05 -11.29
CA LEU A 43 -7.14 11.79 -10.48
C LEU A 43 -6.94 11.16 -9.09
N SER A 44 -8.00 10.61 -8.49
CA SER A 44 -7.94 9.94 -7.20
C SER A 44 -7.17 8.62 -7.26
N GLU A 45 -7.26 7.88 -8.36
CA GLU A 45 -6.43 6.68 -8.59
C GLU A 45 -4.96 7.03 -8.76
N LEU A 46 -4.63 8.07 -9.53
CA LEU A 46 -3.26 8.56 -9.69
C LEU A 46 -2.65 9.01 -8.36
N GLN A 47 -3.41 9.76 -7.57
CA GLN A 47 -3.01 10.15 -6.22
C GLN A 47 -2.77 8.92 -5.35
N ALA A 48 -3.72 7.97 -5.33
CA ALA A 48 -3.59 6.77 -4.51
C ALA A 48 -2.39 5.88 -4.91
N TRP A 49 -2.06 5.79 -6.20
CA TRP A 49 -0.87 5.06 -6.67
C TRP A 49 0.42 5.78 -6.28
N SER A 50 0.45 7.11 -6.41
CA SER A 50 1.59 7.94 -6.03
C SER A 50 1.87 7.86 -4.53
N GLU A 51 0.83 7.97 -3.70
CA GLU A 51 0.93 7.80 -2.24
C GLU A 51 1.50 6.43 -1.88
N ARG A 52 1.04 5.35 -2.53
CA ARG A 52 1.55 3.99 -2.26
C ARG A 52 3.03 3.85 -2.60
N LEU A 53 3.48 4.45 -3.70
CA LEU A 53 4.89 4.44 -4.08
C LEU A 53 5.74 5.20 -3.07
N GLU A 54 5.30 6.40 -2.65
CA GLU A 54 6.02 7.21 -1.67
C GLU A 54 6.04 6.53 -0.29
N VAL A 55 4.93 5.92 0.14
CA VAL A 55 4.88 5.08 1.35
C VAL A 55 5.93 3.97 1.27
N ALA A 56 5.99 3.22 0.15
CA ALA A 56 6.96 2.14 -0.03
C ALA A 56 8.41 2.65 0.05
N LYS A 57 8.68 3.81 -0.54
CA LYS A 57 9.97 4.50 -0.44
C LYS A 57 10.29 4.88 0.99
N GLN A 58 9.40 5.53 1.73
CA GLN A 58 9.68 5.93 3.11
C GLN A 58 9.88 4.71 4.03
N LEU A 59 9.14 3.61 3.80
CA LEU A 59 9.34 2.34 4.49
C LEU A 59 10.74 1.77 4.23
N SER A 60 11.25 1.84 3.00
CA SER A 60 12.62 1.38 2.68
C SER A 60 13.71 2.25 3.32
N HIS A 61 13.37 3.45 3.79
CA HIS A 61 14.27 4.32 4.57
C HIS A 61 14.11 4.13 6.09
N GLY A 62 13.31 3.15 6.55
CA GLY A 62 13.13 2.85 7.97
C GLY A 62 12.28 3.85 8.75
N ARG A 63 11.46 4.66 8.07
CA ARG A 63 10.52 5.60 8.73
C ARG A 63 9.39 4.86 9.44
N THR A 64 8.90 5.44 10.53
CA THR A 64 7.77 4.85 11.28
C THR A 64 6.44 5.07 10.54
N TYR A 65 5.46 4.19 10.77
CA TYR A 65 4.16 4.27 10.09
C TYR A 65 3.44 5.59 10.36
N ARG A 66 3.61 6.16 11.56
CA ARG A 66 3.01 7.44 11.94
C ARG A 66 3.59 8.61 11.15
N GLU A 67 4.92 8.64 11.01
CA GLU A 67 5.60 9.67 10.20
C GLU A 67 5.18 9.57 8.73
N ILE A 68 5.12 8.35 8.20
CA ILE A 68 4.74 8.10 6.81
C ILE A 68 3.31 8.57 6.54
N ALA A 69 2.35 8.23 7.42
CA ALA A 69 0.96 8.66 7.26
C ALA A 69 0.83 10.19 7.31
N ALA A 70 1.57 10.85 8.19
CA ALA A 70 1.56 12.31 8.31
C ALA A 70 2.17 13.02 7.08
N GLN A 71 3.21 12.44 6.47
CA GLN A 71 3.90 13.04 5.32
C GLN A 71 3.20 12.77 3.99
N THR A 72 2.68 11.56 3.80
CA THR A 72 2.10 11.14 2.52
C THR A 72 0.60 11.41 2.42
N GLY A 73 -0.07 11.73 3.53
CA GLY A 73 -1.54 11.84 3.59
C GLY A 73 -2.27 10.49 3.53
N ALA A 74 -1.52 9.39 3.40
CA ALA A 74 -2.09 8.06 3.35
C ALA A 74 -2.61 7.59 4.72
N SER A 75 -3.71 6.86 4.72
CA SER A 75 -4.23 6.23 5.94
C SER A 75 -3.27 5.19 6.51
N THR A 76 -3.29 4.96 7.82
CA THR A 76 -2.53 3.88 8.47
C THR A 76 -2.82 2.50 7.86
N THR A 77 -4.06 2.27 7.41
CA THR A 77 -4.47 1.07 6.69
C THR A 77 -3.72 0.93 5.36
N THR A 78 -3.58 2.03 4.61
CA THR A 78 -2.79 2.08 3.37
C THR A 78 -1.33 1.76 3.65
N VAL A 79 -0.72 2.40 4.65
CA VAL A 79 0.67 2.16 5.05
C VAL A 79 0.91 0.69 5.38
N THR A 80 0.01 0.09 6.16
CA THR A 80 0.10 -1.33 6.54
C THR A 80 -0.01 -2.26 5.33
N ARG A 81 -0.91 -1.99 4.38
CA ARG A 81 -1.03 -2.78 3.15
C ARG A 81 0.22 -2.67 2.29
N VAL A 82 0.76 -1.47 2.12
CA VAL A 82 1.99 -1.26 1.33
C VAL A 82 3.17 -1.98 1.96
N ALA A 83 3.34 -1.91 3.28
CA ALA A 83 4.37 -2.67 3.98
C ALA A 83 4.26 -4.18 3.70
N LYS A 84 3.04 -4.74 3.78
CA LYS A 84 2.79 -6.15 3.44
C LYS A 84 3.22 -6.49 2.01
N TYR A 85 2.91 -5.65 1.01
CA TYR A 85 3.31 -5.91 -0.38
C TYR A 85 4.79 -5.65 -0.64
N LEU A 86 5.42 -4.74 0.10
CA LEU A 86 6.86 -4.51 0.03
C LEU A 86 7.65 -5.71 0.55
N GLU A 87 7.14 -6.39 1.58
CA GLU A 87 7.75 -7.61 2.16
C GLU A 87 7.37 -8.88 1.39
N ASN A 88 6.07 -9.11 1.19
CA ASN A 88 5.51 -10.39 0.76
C ASN A 88 4.74 -10.31 -0.58
N GLY A 89 4.91 -9.23 -1.35
CA GLY A 89 4.33 -9.11 -2.69
C GLY A 89 5.24 -9.66 -3.78
N GLU A 90 4.85 -9.38 -5.03
CA GLU A 90 5.51 -9.80 -6.27
C GLU A 90 6.93 -9.22 -6.49
N GLY A 91 7.43 -8.41 -5.56
CA GLY A 91 8.79 -7.87 -5.58
C GLY A 91 9.03 -6.67 -6.51
N GLY A 92 8.02 -6.22 -7.26
CA GLY A 92 8.13 -5.03 -8.13
C GLY A 92 8.57 -3.77 -7.39
N LEU A 93 7.97 -3.49 -6.22
CA LEU A 93 8.36 -2.35 -5.37
C LEU A 93 9.82 -2.43 -4.94
N ARG A 94 10.27 -3.61 -4.49
CA ARG A 94 11.66 -3.83 -4.07
C ARG A 94 12.64 -3.61 -5.22
N LYS A 95 12.29 -4.10 -6.42
CA LYS A 95 13.12 -3.94 -7.63
C LYS A 95 13.29 -2.46 -7.98
N ILE A 96 12.20 -1.70 -8.03
CA ILE A 96 12.22 -0.27 -8.40
C ILE A 96 12.94 0.57 -7.34
N LEU A 97 12.71 0.30 -6.06
CA LEU A 97 13.28 1.08 -4.96
C LEU A 97 14.69 0.63 -4.55
N HIS A 98 15.26 -0.39 -5.20
CA HIS A 98 16.50 -1.05 -4.77
C HIS A 98 16.52 -1.43 -3.28
N ALA A 99 15.33 -1.72 -2.73
CA ALA A 99 15.15 -2.02 -1.33
C ALA A 99 15.61 -3.46 -1.05
N HIS A 100 16.60 -3.62 -0.18
CA HIS A 100 17.02 -4.93 0.29
C HIS A 100 15.97 -5.44 1.29
N ARG A 101 15.84 -6.77 1.44
CA ARG A 101 15.00 -7.33 2.50
C ARG A 101 15.54 -6.80 3.83
N HIS A 102 14.87 -5.80 4.40
CA HIS A 102 15.15 -5.37 5.76
C HIS A 102 14.74 -6.51 6.67
N HIS A 103 15.68 -7.40 6.97
CA HIS A 103 15.49 -8.43 7.97
C HIS A 103 15.57 -7.77 9.35
N ARG A 104 14.59 -6.90 9.66
CA ARG A 104 14.27 -6.32 10.98
C ARG A 104 13.37 -5.10 10.78
N MET A 105 12.06 -5.30 10.96
CA MET A 105 11.17 -4.35 11.64
C MET A 105 9.81 -5.00 11.97
N VAL A 106 9.84 -6.16 12.62
CA VAL A 106 8.78 -6.52 13.59
C VAL A 106 9.30 -6.11 14.97
N SER A 107 9.33 -4.80 15.24
CA SER A 107 9.51 -4.29 16.59
C SER A 107 9.06 -2.83 16.63
N GLY A 108 7.76 -2.62 16.82
CA GLY A 108 7.21 -1.28 16.99
C GLY A 108 5.73 -1.20 16.70
N THR A 109 4.91 -1.68 17.65
CA THR A 109 3.51 -1.27 17.86
C THR A 109 2.43 -2.01 17.05
N ILE A 110 2.29 -3.31 17.31
CA ILE A 110 0.96 -3.85 17.66
C ILE A 110 0.99 -4.12 19.19
N ALA A 111 1.08 -3.05 19.97
CA ALA A 111 0.69 -3.05 21.38
C ALA A 111 -0.60 -2.23 21.47
N GLY A 112 -1.67 -2.82 20.95
CA GLY A 112 -3.01 -2.25 20.90
C GLY A 112 -4.06 -3.25 21.37
N LYS A 113 -3.72 -4.12 22.33
CA LYS A 113 -4.66 -5.08 22.94
C LYS A 113 -4.86 -4.95 24.44
N ASP A 114 -4.07 -4.15 25.18
CA ASP A 114 -4.21 -4.07 26.64
C ASP A 114 -4.92 -2.79 27.16
N VAL A 115 -4.97 -1.70 26.39
CA VAL A 115 -5.64 -0.45 26.83
C VAL A 115 -7.17 -0.54 26.78
N ALA A 116 -7.73 -1.47 26.01
CA ALA A 116 -9.18 -1.65 25.91
C ALA A 116 -9.80 -2.31 27.16
N LYS A 117 -9.02 -3.12 27.91
CA LYS A 117 -9.50 -3.88 29.06
C LYS A 117 -9.54 -3.04 30.34
N GLU A 118 -8.51 -2.23 30.60
CA GLU A 118 -8.48 -1.35 31.78
C GLU A 118 -9.51 -0.20 31.68
N ARG A 119 -9.74 0.34 30.47
CA ARG A 119 -10.68 1.44 30.28
C ARG A 119 -12.14 0.98 30.39
N THR A 120 -12.47 -0.25 29.97
CA THR A 120 -13.82 -0.80 30.15
C THR A 120 -14.10 -1.18 31.61
N GLU A 121 -13.13 -1.74 32.33
CA GLU A 121 -13.28 -2.00 33.78
C GLU A 121 -13.44 -0.71 34.60
N SER A 122 -12.71 0.35 34.25
CA SER A 122 -12.84 1.67 34.88
C SER A 122 -14.22 2.30 34.66
N VAL A 123 -14.77 2.20 33.45
CA VAL A 123 -16.09 2.75 33.12
C VAL A 123 -17.21 1.94 33.78
N LEU A 124 -17.14 0.62 33.79
CA LEU A 124 -18.17 -0.23 34.41
C LEU A 124 -18.22 -0.07 35.94
N LYS A 125 -17.08 0.13 36.61
CA LYS A 125 -17.04 0.46 38.05
C LYS A 125 -17.68 1.81 38.39
N LYS A 126 -17.77 2.74 37.44
CA LYS A 126 -18.38 4.06 37.64
C LYS A 126 -19.92 4.03 37.63
N TYR A 127 -20.53 3.03 37.00
CA TYR A 127 -21.99 2.93 36.86
C TYR A 127 -22.66 1.92 37.81
N LEU A 128 -21.87 1.08 38.50
CA LEU A 128 -22.35 0.07 39.45
C LEU A 128 -22.09 0.46 40.92
N LYS A 129 -22.12 1.76 41.22
CA LYS A 129 -22.12 2.28 42.59
C LYS A 129 -23.36 3.12 42.83
#